data_AF-A0A1G0KXT7-F1
#
_entry.id   AF-A0A1G0KXT7-F1
#
_cell.length_a   1.000
_cell.length_b   1.000
_cell.length_c   1.000
_cell.angle_alpha   90.00
_cell.angle_beta   90.00
_cell.angle_gamma   90.00
#
_symmetry.space_group_name_H-M   'P 1'
#
loop_
_entity.id
_entity.type
_entity.pdbx_description
1 polymer ?
#
loop_
_entity_poly.entity_id
_entity_poly.type
_entity_poly.pdbx_seq_one_letter_code
_entity_poly.pdbx_strand_id
1 'polypeptide(L)'
;MVIDQNLANRFIAQYKEFLLHIHAVEIGDGNDSGLIKRLSAARNCYLSERQKYNDYLDGEPGYDSDIKAAIKSLDVADWAYLRDTEHFSLFVKSNGTVGMAVIGLTQPIKEIFGCEGLYLRTGIVQLGGHYTIDGIIADPVKLGEGYQTTYGKAFTKLVERGGFHETPQTVPP
;
A
#
# COMPACT_ATOMS: atom_id res chain seq x y z
N MET A 1 14.95 3.89 2.50
CA MET A 1 14.23 5.05 3.05
C MET A 1 12.95 4.58 3.72
N VAL A 2 12.57 5.25 4.80
CA VAL A 2 11.34 5.00 5.56
C VAL A 2 10.69 6.32 5.94
N ILE A 3 9.38 6.31 6.23
CA ILE A 3 8.69 7.46 6.83
C ILE A 3 9.14 7.70 8.28
N ASP A 4 8.68 8.80 8.87
CA ASP A 4 8.84 9.06 10.30
C ASP A 4 8.33 7.88 11.15
N GLN A 5 9.15 7.48 12.13
CA GLN A 5 8.90 6.28 12.95
C GLN A 5 7.63 6.41 13.80
N ASN A 6 7.35 7.60 14.36
CA ASN A 6 6.16 7.80 15.18
C ASN A 6 4.91 7.74 14.31
N LEU A 7 4.95 8.35 13.13
CA LEU A 7 3.87 8.25 12.15
C LEU A 7 3.64 6.80 11.69
N ALA A 8 4.71 6.07 11.40
CA ALA A 8 4.63 4.65 11.02
C ALA A 8 3.97 3.81 12.11
N ASN A 9 4.39 3.99 13.36
CA ASN A 9 3.85 3.23 14.49
C ASN A 9 2.36 3.52 14.72
N ARG A 10 1.94 4.79 14.63
CA ARG A 10 0.52 5.17 14.75
C ARG A 10 -0.30 4.58 13.60
N PHE A 11 0.19 4.66 12.37
CA PHE A 11 -0.46 4.05 11.21
C PHE A 11 -0.64 2.55 11.39
N ILE A 12 0.43 1.83 11.74
CA ILE A 12 0.38 0.37 11.93
C ILE A 12 -0.62 0.00 13.02
N ALA A 13 -0.62 0.70 14.15
CA ALA A 13 -1.52 0.41 15.26
C ALA A 13 -3.00 0.59 14.86
N GLN A 14 -3.36 1.78 14.36
CA GLN A 14 -4.74 2.10 14.01
C GLN A 14 -5.22 1.36 12.75
N TYR A 15 -4.38 1.18 11.73
CA TYR A 15 -4.77 0.40 10.54
C TYR A 15 -5.02 -1.07 10.90
N LYS A 16 -4.17 -1.66 11.76
CA LYS A 16 -4.39 -3.01 12.28
C LYS A 16 -5.70 -3.10 13.06
N GLU A 17 -5.95 -2.16 13.96
CA GLU A 17 -7.19 -2.11 14.75
C GLU A 17 -8.42 -2.01 13.83
N PHE A 18 -8.38 -1.15 12.82
CA PHE A 18 -9.44 -0.97 11.84
C PHE A 18 -9.73 -2.27 11.07
N LEU A 19 -8.70 -2.95 10.57
CA LEU A 19 -8.88 -4.22 9.87
C LEU A 19 -9.40 -5.32 10.81
N LEU A 20 -8.98 -5.35 12.07
CA LEU A 20 -9.51 -6.30 13.05
C LEU A 20 -10.98 -6.02 13.38
N HIS A 21 -11.39 -4.75 13.43
CA HIS A 21 -12.79 -4.37 13.57
C HIS A 21 -13.63 -4.92 12.42
N ILE A 22 -13.21 -4.67 11.16
CA ILE A 22 -13.90 -5.20 9.98
C ILE A 22 -14.00 -6.72 10.03
N HIS A 23 -12.90 -7.39 10.37
CA HIS A 23 -12.89 -8.85 10.49
C HIS A 23 -13.91 -9.35 11.52
N ALA A 24 -13.95 -8.73 12.70
CA ALA A 24 -14.85 -9.13 13.78
C ALA A 24 -16.33 -8.96 13.40
N VAL A 25 -16.66 -7.89 12.65
CA VAL A 25 -18.04 -7.58 12.26
C VAL A 25 -18.53 -8.45 11.11
N GLU A 26 -17.69 -8.72 10.09
CA GLU A 26 -18.15 -9.32 8.82
C GLU A 26 -17.79 -10.79 8.65
N ILE A 27 -16.63 -11.20 9.17
CA ILE A 27 -16.04 -12.52 8.88
C ILE A 27 -16.25 -13.45 10.08
N GLY A 28 -16.10 -12.91 11.29
CA GLY A 28 -16.13 -13.67 12.54
C GLY A 28 -14.89 -14.56 12.72
N ASP A 29 -14.75 -15.19 13.89
CA ASP A 29 -13.57 -16.01 14.24
C ASP A 29 -13.63 -17.46 13.69
N GLY A 30 -14.29 -17.66 12.54
CA GLY A 30 -14.46 -18.97 11.92
C GLY A 30 -13.16 -19.56 11.37
N ASN A 31 -12.68 -20.63 12.02
CA ASN A 31 -11.44 -21.37 11.76
C ASN A 31 -10.14 -20.54 11.84
N ASP A 32 -9.11 -21.15 12.42
CA ASP A 32 -7.83 -20.54 12.80
C ASP A 32 -6.97 -20.13 11.59
N SER A 33 -7.46 -19.17 10.80
CA SER A 33 -6.67 -18.54 9.77
C SER A 33 -5.69 -17.59 10.46
N GLY A 34 -4.40 -17.74 10.19
CA GLY A 34 -3.37 -16.90 10.81
C GLY A 34 -3.63 -15.40 10.59
N LEU A 35 -3.17 -14.55 11.51
CA LEU A 35 -3.45 -13.11 11.57
C LEU A 35 -3.34 -12.40 10.21
N ILE A 36 -2.31 -12.68 9.41
CA ILE A 36 -2.12 -12.04 8.11
C ILE A 36 -3.25 -12.35 7.12
N LYS A 37 -3.81 -13.58 7.14
CA LYS A 37 -4.95 -13.95 6.30
C LYS A 37 -6.21 -13.18 6.73
N ARG A 38 -6.42 -13.02 8.04
CA ARG A 38 -7.52 -12.22 8.59
C ARG A 38 -7.45 -10.77 8.16
N LEU A 39 -6.27 -10.15 8.30
CA LEU A 39 -6.06 -8.76 7.89
C LEU A 39 -6.22 -8.57 6.38
N SER A 40 -5.73 -9.52 5.56
CA SER A 40 -5.91 -9.48 4.11
C SER A 40 -7.39 -9.60 3.70
N ALA A 41 -8.15 -10.50 4.35
CA ALA A 41 -9.58 -10.66 4.10
C ALA A 41 -10.37 -9.41 4.51
N ALA A 42 -10.08 -8.84 5.68
CA ALA A 42 -10.67 -7.58 6.13
C ALA A 42 -10.36 -6.42 5.18
N ARG A 43 -9.12 -6.34 4.67
CA ARG A 43 -8.74 -5.34 3.66
C ARG A 43 -9.56 -5.48 2.39
N ASN A 44 -9.79 -6.70 1.91
CA ASN A 44 -10.64 -6.91 0.74
C ASN A 44 -12.10 -6.53 1.01
N CYS A 45 -12.62 -6.82 2.21
CA CYS A 45 -13.96 -6.40 2.63
C CYS A 45 -14.07 -4.87 2.70
N TYR A 46 -13.05 -4.19 3.24
CA TYR A 46 -12.96 -2.73 3.22
C TYR A 46 -13.11 -2.18 1.80
N LEU A 47 -12.42 -2.78 0.83
CA LEU A 47 -12.48 -2.31 -0.56
C LEU A 47 -13.85 -2.54 -1.21
N SER A 48 -14.56 -3.64 -0.88
CA SER A 48 -15.90 -3.91 -1.42
C SER A 48 -16.99 -3.03 -0.80
N GLU A 49 -16.81 -2.61 0.45
CA GLU A 49 -17.77 -1.84 1.25
C GLU A 49 -17.20 -0.47 1.64
N ARG A 50 -16.46 0.16 0.72
CA ARG A 50 -15.58 1.29 1.05
C ARG A 50 -16.31 2.48 1.68
N GLN A 51 -17.50 2.81 1.19
CA GLN A 51 -18.27 3.95 1.72
C GLN A 51 -18.69 3.69 3.17
N LYS A 52 -19.24 2.50 3.47
CA LYS A 52 -19.67 2.09 4.82
C LYS A 52 -18.56 2.27 5.85
N TYR A 53 -17.34 1.85 5.51
CA TYR A 53 -16.21 1.96 6.44
C TYR A 53 -15.53 3.33 6.45
N ASN A 54 -15.63 4.08 5.36
CA ASN A 54 -15.23 5.48 5.38
C ASN A 54 -16.14 6.30 6.33
N ASP A 55 -17.45 6.04 6.32
CA ASP A 55 -18.42 6.67 7.22
C ASP A 55 -18.14 6.27 8.68
N TYR A 56 -17.81 5.00 8.94
CA TYR A 56 -17.34 4.54 10.25
C TYR A 56 -16.09 5.30 10.71
N LEU A 57 -15.07 5.43 9.86
CA LEU A 57 -13.85 6.16 10.19
C LEU A 57 -14.14 7.64 10.48
N ASP A 58 -15.08 8.27 9.77
CA ASP A 58 -15.46 9.66 10.03
C ASP A 58 -16.14 9.82 11.39
N GLY A 59 -16.95 8.84 11.80
CA GLY A 59 -17.63 8.82 13.10
C GLY A 59 -16.73 8.46 14.28
N GLU A 60 -15.55 7.87 14.07
CA GLU A 60 -14.72 7.34 15.15
C GLU A 60 -13.68 8.36 15.66
N PRO A 61 -13.85 9.00 16.83
CA PRO A 61 -12.93 10.02 17.33
C PRO A 61 -11.57 9.47 17.77
N GLY A 62 -11.44 8.16 18.02
CA GLY A 62 -10.18 7.55 18.47
C GLY A 62 -9.07 7.49 17.41
N TYR A 63 -9.39 7.73 16.14
CA TYR A 63 -8.44 7.64 15.04
C TYR A 63 -7.85 9.01 14.68
N ASP A 64 -6.55 9.03 14.44
CA ASP A 64 -5.84 10.22 13.99
C ASP A 64 -6.30 10.61 12.58
N SER A 65 -6.51 11.91 12.34
CA SER A 65 -6.99 12.42 11.05
C SER A 65 -6.11 11.99 9.87
N ASP A 66 -4.79 12.04 10.05
CA ASP A 66 -3.82 11.66 9.03
C ASP A 66 -3.90 10.16 8.72
N ILE A 67 -4.20 9.34 9.74
CA ILE A 67 -4.33 7.90 9.57
C ILE A 67 -5.65 7.56 8.89
N LYS A 68 -6.75 8.25 9.24
CA LYS A 68 -8.02 8.15 8.50
C LYS A 68 -7.82 8.47 7.02
N ALA A 69 -7.14 9.58 6.72
CA ALA A 69 -6.84 9.99 5.35
C ALA A 69 -5.99 8.93 4.63
N ALA A 70 -4.97 8.38 5.29
CA ALA A 70 -4.15 7.31 4.74
C ALA A 70 -4.96 6.05 4.42
N ILE A 71 -5.79 5.57 5.35
CA ILE A 71 -6.68 4.41 5.11
C ILE A 71 -7.62 4.69 3.94
N LYS A 72 -8.23 5.88 3.91
CA LYS A 72 -9.13 6.31 2.82
C LYS A 72 -8.45 6.44 1.47
N SER A 73 -7.13 6.65 1.44
CA SER A 73 -6.33 6.69 0.21
C SER A 73 -5.89 5.31 -0.30
N LEU A 74 -6.15 4.24 0.46
CA LEU A 74 -5.65 2.89 0.17
C LEU A 74 -6.00 2.42 -1.24
N ASP A 75 -4.97 2.13 -2.00
CA ASP A 75 -5.03 1.59 -3.36
C ASP A 75 -4.39 0.20 -3.39
N VAL A 76 -5.23 -0.83 -3.28
CA VAL A 76 -4.78 -2.22 -3.41
C VAL A 76 -4.85 -2.63 -4.87
N ALA A 77 -3.68 -2.91 -5.42
CA ALA A 77 -3.53 -3.36 -6.79
C ALA A 77 -2.40 -4.39 -6.86
N ASP A 78 -2.20 -4.92 -8.06
CA ASP A 78 -1.01 -5.67 -8.36
C ASP A 78 0.06 -4.69 -8.86
N TRP A 79 1.24 -4.78 -8.27
CA TRP A 79 2.33 -3.85 -8.47
C TRP A 79 3.59 -4.57 -8.89
N ALA A 80 4.32 -3.99 -9.82
CA ALA A 80 5.69 -4.33 -10.12
C ALA A 80 6.62 -3.37 -9.37
N TYR A 81 7.30 -3.86 -8.35
CA TYR A 81 8.44 -3.21 -7.72
C TYR A 81 9.68 -3.45 -8.59
N LEU A 82 10.18 -2.39 -9.23
CA LEU A 82 11.24 -2.54 -10.23
C LEU A 82 12.63 -2.46 -9.61
N ARG A 83 12.89 -1.41 -8.83
CA ARG A 83 14.20 -1.12 -8.24
C ARG A 83 14.09 -0.08 -7.13
N ASP A 84 15.15 0.03 -6.37
CA ASP A 84 15.36 1.16 -5.46
C ASP A 84 16.15 2.28 -6.13
N THR A 85 15.87 3.51 -5.71
CA THR A 85 16.69 4.69 -5.94
C THR A 85 17.32 5.13 -4.62
N GLU A 86 18.07 6.23 -4.64
CA GLU A 86 18.61 6.84 -3.41
C GLU A 86 17.50 7.36 -2.48
N HIS A 87 16.31 7.64 -3.00
CA HIS A 87 15.25 8.35 -2.26
C HIS A 87 13.92 7.58 -2.18
N PHE A 88 13.65 6.65 -3.08
CA PHE A 88 12.39 5.88 -3.11
C PHE A 88 12.54 4.53 -3.82
N SER A 89 11.56 3.66 -3.63
CA SER A 89 11.38 2.42 -4.36
C SER A 89 10.36 2.63 -5.48
N LEU A 90 10.69 2.21 -6.69
CA LEU A 90 9.85 2.46 -7.86
C LEU A 90 8.83 1.33 -8.03
N PHE A 91 7.55 1.69 -7.91
CA PHE A 91 6.42 0.80 -8.14
C PHE A 91 5.66 1.21 -9.38
N VAL A 92 5.22 0.25 -10.18
CA VAL A 92 4.34 0.45 -11.34
C VAL A 92 3.15 -0.49 -11.22
N LYS A 93 1.92 0.01 -11.37
CA LYS A 93 0.75 -0.88 -11.44
C LYS A 93 0.93 -1.89 -12.58
N SER A 94 0.43 -3.11 -12.40
CA SER A 94 0.57 -4.20 -13.38
C SER A 94 0.04 -3.86 -14.78
N ASN A 95 -1.02 -3.05 -14.85
CA ASN A 95 -1.59 -2.53 -16.09
C ASN A 95 -0.73 -1.42 -16.76
N GLY A 96 0.38 -1.04 -16.13
CA GLY A 96 1.29 -0.02 -16.57
C GLY A 96 0.70 1.39 -16.59
N THR A 97 -0.43 1.67 -15.92
CA THR A 97 -1.14 2.96 -16.02
C THR A 97 -0.59 4.03 -15.09
N VAL A 98 -0.09 3.63 -13.92
CA VAL A 98 0.36 4.51 -12.84
C VAL A 98 1.65 3.96 -12.26
N GLY A 99 2.55 4.86 -11.86
CA GLY A 99 3.74 4.53 -11.09
C GLY A 99 3.93 5.50 -9.94
N MET A 100 4.55 5.00 -8.87
CA MET A 100 4.68 5.73 -7.61
C MET A 100 6.08 5.57 -7.04
N ALA A 101 6.60 6.64 -6.46
CA ALA A 101 7.75 6.61 -5.58
C ALA A 101 7.30 6.18 -4.18
N VAL A 102 7.58 4.93 -3.83
CA VAL A 102 7.13 4.32 -2.58
C VAL A 102 8.28 4.29 -1.59
N ILE A 103 8.04 4.64 -0.34
CA ILE A 103 9.01 4.47 0.74
C ILE A 103 8.49 3.49 1.79
N GLY A 104 9.40 2.88 2.53
CA GLY A 104 9.05 1.89 3.55
C GLY A 104 8.30 2.50 4.74
N LEU A 105 7.50 1.69 5.43
CA LEU A 105 6.87 2.09 6.69
C LEU A 105 7.90 2.16 7.81
N THR A 106 8.46 1.00 8.19
CA THR A 106 9.41 0.86 9.30
C THR A 106 10.78 0.36 8.86
N GLN A 107 10.88 -0.16 7.64
CA GLN A 107 12.11 -0.67 7.05
C GLN A 107 12.11 -0.40 5.53
N PRO A 108 13.28 -0.14 4.90
CA PRO A 108 13.38 0.05 3.47
C PRO A 108 12.78 -1.13 2.67
N ILE A 109 12.17 -0.86 1.53
CA ILE A 109 11.47 -1.87 0.73
C ILE A 109 12.42 -2.99 0.26
N LYS A 110 13.65 -2.68 -0.19
CA LYS A 110 14.66 -3.71 -0.50
C LYS A 110 14.97 -4.64 0.67
N GLU A 111 14.86 -4.18 1.92
CA GLU A 111 15.13 -5.01 3.10
C GLU A 111 13.96 -5.95 3.40
N ILE A 112 12.72 -5.53 3.08
CA ILE A 112 11.52 -6.38 3.16
C ILE A 112 11.63 -7.56 2.19
N PHE A 113 12.10 -7.29 0.97
CA PHE A 113 12.03 -8.24 -0.13
C PHE A 113 13.34 -8.96 -0.43
N GLY A 114 14.48 -8.42 0.01
CA GLY A 114 15.82 -8.96 -0.25
C GLY A 114 16.26 -8.94 -1.72
N CYS A 115 15.41 -8.47 -2.65
CA CYS A 115 15.71 -8.38 -4.07
C CYS A 115 14.85 -7.35 -4.78
N GLU A 116 15.31 -6.91 -5.96
CA GLU A 116 14.55 -6.06 -6.89
C GLU A 116 13.82 -6.90 -7.95
N GLY A 117 12.90 -6.26 -8.68
CA GLY A 117 12.13 -6.92 -9.74
C GLY A 117 11.14 -7.92 -9.16
N LEU A 118 10.15 -7.44 -8.43
CA LEU A 118 9.05 -8.24 -7.89
C LEU A 118 7.71 -7.79 -8.46
N TYR A 119 6.85 -8.76 -8.70
CA TYR A 119 5.42 -8.56 -8.86
C TYR A 119 4.73 -9.00 -7.58
N LEU A 120 3.83 -8.20 -7.04
CA LEU A 120 3.15 -8.50 -5.79
C LEU A 120 1.83 -7.73 -5.68
N ARG A 121 0.91 -8.25 -4.87
CA ARG A 121 -0.33 -7.55 -4.53
C ARG A 121 -0.19 -6.90 -3.16
N THR A 122 -0.31 -5.58 -3.08
CA THR A 122 -0.22 -4.81 -1.82
C THR A 122 -1.08 -3.56 -1.90
N GLY A 123 -1.44 -3.01 -0.74
CA GLY A 123 -1.97 -1.66 -0.65
C GLY A 123 -0.85 -0.64 -0.70
N ILE A 124 -1.07 0.47 -1.40
CA ILE A 124 -0.30 1.70 -1.26
C ILE A 124 -1.22 2.77 -0.67
N VAL A 125 -0.72 3.50 0.33
CA VAL A 125 -1.41 4.62 0.99
C VAL A 125 -0.60 5.90 0.87
N GLN A 126 -1.28 7.03 0.97
CA GLN A 126 -0.69 8.36 1.12
C GLN A 126 -0.56 8.66 2.63
N LEU A 127 0.66 8.81 3.12
CA LEU A 127 0.93 9.04 4.53
C LEU A 127 2.12 9.98 4.71
N GLY A 128 1.93 11.07 5.44
CA GLY A 128 3.00 12.03 5.75
C GLY A 128 3.66 12.67 4.53
N GLY A 129 2.91 12.88 3.43
CA GLY A 129 3.46 13.43 2.19
C GLY A 129 4.21 12.42 1.31
N HIS A 130 4.05 11.12 1.59
CA HIS A 130 4.70 10.05 0.83
C HIS A 130 3.72 8.95 0.44
N TYR A 131 4.06 8.16 -0.57
CA TYR A 131 3.43 6.86 -0.80
C TYR A 131 4.16 5.79 0.00
N THR A 132 3.42 4.93 0.69
CA THR A 132 4.00 3.79 1.43
C THR A 132 3.11 2.56 1.30
N ILE A 133 3.71 1.38 1.45
CA ILE A 133 2.95 0.13 1.44
C ILE A 133 2.14 -0.01 2.73
N ASP A 134 0.97 -0.64 2.66
CA ASP A 134 0.10 -0.87 3.83
C ASP A 134 0.60 -1.99 4.76
N GLY A 135 1.68 -2.68 4.36
CA GLY A 135 2.31 -3.75 5.13
C GLY A 135 1.71 -5.15 4.92
N ILE A 136 0.69 -5.30 4.06
CA ILE A 136 0.07 -6.60 3.75
C ILE A 136 0.41 -6.98 2.30
N ILE A 137 1.35 -7.89 2.15
CA ILE A 137 1.82 -8.38 0.84
C ILE A 137 1.20 -9.75 0.55
N ALA A 138 0.69 -9.92 -0.66
CA ALA A 138 0.20 -11.18 -1.19
C ALA A 138 0.89 -11.54 -2.51
N ASP A 139 1.06 -12.85 -2.72
CA ASP A 139 1.53 -13.47 -3.96
C ASP A 139 2.80 -12.82 -4.57
N PRO A 140 3.90 -12.68 -3.80
CA PRO A 140 5.14 -12.13 -4.35
C PRO A 140 5.74 -13.10 -5.37
N VAL A 141 6.00 -12.61 -6.58
CA VAL A 141 6.59 -13.34 -7.70
C VAL A 141 7.83 -12.58 -8.17
N LYS A 142 8.96 -13.29 -8.27
CA LYS A 142 10.19 -12.71 -8.80
C LYS A 142 10.14 -12.58 -10.33
N LEU A 143 10.43 -11.38 -10.81
CA LEU A 143 10.49 -11.06 -12.23
C LEU A 143 11.86 -11.46 -12.78
N GLY A 144 11.86 -12.28 -13.82
CA GLY A 144 13.05 -12.54 -14.64
C GLY A 144 13.45 -11.30 -15.44
N GLU A 145 14.69 -11.30 -15.96
CA GLU A 145 15.30 -10.18 -16.68
C GLU A 145 14.44 -9.65 -17.85
N GLY A 146 13.80 -10.55 -18.61
CA GLY A 146 12.90 -10.18 -19.70
C GLY A 146 11.67 -9.38 -19.23
N TYR A 147 11.09 -9.75 -18.09
CA TYR A 147 9.98 -9.01 -17.50
C TYR A 147 10.45 -7.67 -16.94
N GLN A 148 11.62 -7.60 -16.31
CA GLN A 148 12.19 -6.34 -15.83
C GLN A 148 12.41 -5.34 -16.98
N THR A 149 12.93 -5.81 -18.11
CA THR A 149 13.07 -5.00 -19.33
C THR A 149 11.72 -4.51 -19.85
N THR A 150 10.70 -5.36 -19.82
CA THR A 150 9.33 -5.03 -20.26
C THR A 150 8.73 -3.94 -19.38
N TYR A 151 8.80 -4.09 -18.06
CA TYR A 151 8.33 -3.08 -17.12
C TYR A 151 9.16 -1.80 -17.17
N GLY A 152 10.48 -1.88 -17.42
CA GLY A 152 11.34 -0.72 -17.62
C GLY A 152 10.89 0.14 -18.81
N LYS A 153 10.57 -0.50 -19.95
CA LYS A 153 10.01 0.20 -21.12
C LYS A 153 8.62 0.78 -20.84
N ALA A 154 7.77 0.04 -20.11
CA ALA A 154 6.46 0.55 -19.71
C ALA A 154 6.60 1.77 -18.78
N PHE A 155 7.57 1.75 -17.87
CA PHE A 155 7.89 2.86 -16.98
C PHE A 155 8.37 4.10 -17.76
N THR A 156 9.26 3.94 -18.75
CA THR A 156 9.69 5.08 -19.58
C THR A 156 8.49 5.76 -20.25
N LYS A 157 7.60 4.98 -20.88
CA LYS A 157 6.37 5.51 -21.50
C LYS A 157 5.41 6.14 -20.50
N LEU A 158 5.34 5.58 -19.30
CA LEU A 158 4.53 6.11 -18.20
C LEU A 158 5.03 7.49 -17.76
N VAL A 159 6.34 7.67 -17.62
CA VAL A 159 6.95 8.96 -17.27
C VAL A 159 6.70 10.00 -18.37
N GLU A 160 6.90 9.62 -19.64
CA GLU A 160 6.69 10.51 -20.79
C GLU A 160 5.27 11.12 -20.84
N ARG A 161 4.27 10.40 -20.35
CA ARG A 161 2.87 10.87 -20.26
C ARG A 161 2.47 11.44 -18.90
N GLY A 162 3.42 11.65 -17.99
CA GLY A 162 3.17 12.22 -16.66
C GLY A 162 2.46 11.29 -15.66
N GLY A 163 2.50 9.97 -15.87
CA GLY A 163 1.84 8.98 -15.01
C GLY A 163 2.68 8.48 -13.83
N PHE A 164 3.82 9.12 -13.55
CA PHE A 164 4.67 8.82 -12.41
C PHE A 164 4.53 9.90 -11.33
N HIS A 165 4.32 9.47 -10.09
CA HIS A 165 4.05 10.37 -8.97
C HIS A 165 5.07 10.16 -7.85
N GLU A 166 5.86 11.18 -7.55
CA GLU A 166 6.86 11.12 -6.48
C GLU A 166 6.28 11.40 -5.10
N THR A 167 5.32 12.32 -5.04
CA THR A 167 4.59 12.67 -3.82
C THR A 167 3.09 12.53 -4.04
N PRO A 168 2.31 12.24 -2.99
CA PRO A 168 0.86 12.42 -3.00
C PRO A 168 0.52 13.82 -3.50
N GLN A 169 -0.37 13.91 -4.48
CA GLN A 169 -0.97 15.19 -4.81
C GLN A 169 -1.89 15.58 -3.65
N THR A 170 -1.65 16.74 -3.03
CA THR A 170 -2.62 17.28 -2.08
C THR A 170 -3.92 17.52 -2.85
N VAL A 171 -4.95 16.73 -2.56
CA VAL A 171 -6.31 17.10 -2.96
C VAL A 171 -6.57 18.43 -2.25
N PRO A 172 -6.79 19.54 -2.98
CA PRO A 172 -7.13 20.78 -2.32
C PRO A 172 -8.43 20.59 -1.51
N PRO A 173 -8.55 21.25 -0.36
CA PRO A 173 -9.74 21.16 0.50
C PRO A 173 -11.03 21.52 -0.25
#